data_AF-A0A415VFZ3-F1
#
_entry.id   AF-A0A415VFZ3-F1
#
_cell.length_a   1.000
_cell.length_b   1.000
_cell.length_c   1.000
_cell.angle_alpha   90.00
_cell.angle_beta   90.00
_cell.angle_gamma   90.00
#
_symmetry.space_group_name_H-M   'P 1'
#
loop_
_entity.id
_entity.type
_entity.pdbx_description
1 polymer ?
#
loop_
_entity_poly.entity_id
_entity_poly.type
_entity_poly.pdbx_seq_one_letter_code
_entity_poly.pdbx_strand_id
1 'polypeptide(L)'
;MAIVNVDLSEYDAIRKRNSELEEQVKELKKLNDSLKQGAKVILRKETVVEVNVPRPRYGRFEPGFDMEEKPTTRRTIESSESYVNFEDVRLKVENAMQNEVKRSIYDRDCERRAYADEKNKLDGKYNGMKADLKKTYEKKEKDLEAVYQDKERDLREKYASMTGEFEAKRLRILNKLPKIATMATDLRDELNKCFFKPKLAIKLANDIIDFSIKKE
;
A
#
# COMPACT_ATOMS: atom_id res chain seq x y z
N MET A 1 -57.72 -54.04 -33.70
CA MET A 1 -57.13 -53.58 -32.42
C MET A 1 -56.50 -54.78 -31.75
N ALA A 2 -55.17 -54.79 -31.60
CA ALA A 2 -54.49 -55.81 -30.81
C ALA A 2 -54.38 -55.29 -29.37
N ILE A 3 -54.98 -55.99 -28.41
CA ILE A 3 -54.81 -55.69 -26.99
C ILE A 3 -53.52 -56.40 -26.57
N VAL A 4 -52.49 -55.61 -26.25
CA VAL A 4 -51.21 -56.12 -25.74
C VAL A 4 -51.34 -56.23 -24.22
N ASN A 5 -51.45 -57.46 -23.71
CA ASN A 5 -51.37 -57.71 -22.28
C ASN A 5 -49.88 -57.64 -21.87
N VAL A 6 -49.48 -56.52 -21.26
CA VAL A 6 -48.15 -56.36 -20.69
C VAL A 6 -48.17 -56.97 -19.29
N ASP A 7 -47.27 -57.90 -19.03
CA ASP A 7 -47.12 -58.53 -17.71
C ASP A 7 -46.40 -57.56 -16.76
N LEU A 8 -47.19 -56.89 -15.91
CA LEU A 8 -46.70 -55.89 -14.94
C LEU A 8 -46.48 -56.48 -13.54
N SER A 9 -46.65 -57.79 -13.39
CA SER A 9 -46.56 -58.49 -12.11
C SER A 9 -45.20 -58.33 -11.42
N GLU A 10 -44.11 -58.33 -12.19
CA GLU A 10 -42.76 -58.09 -11.68
C GLU A 10 -42.56 -56.64 -11.20
N TYR A 11 -43.10 -55.67 -11.94
CA TYR A 11 -43.04 -54.25 -11.56
C TYR A 11 -43.84 -54.00 -10.27
N ASP A 12 -45.02 -54.59 -10.15
CA ASP A 12 -45.84 -54.50 -8.94
C ASP A 12 -45.18 -55.20 -7.74
N ALA A 13 -44.50 -56.32 -7.95
CA ALA A 13 -43.73 -57.00 -6.92
C ALA A 13 -42.53 -56.15 -6.45
N ILE A 14 -41.80 -55.51 -7.37
CA ILE A 14 -40.69 -54.60 -7.04
C ILE A 14 -41.21 -53.37 -6.30
N ARG A 15 -42.34 -52.80 -6.75
CA ARG A 15 -42.96 -51.63 -6.10
C ARG A 15 -43.38 -51.93 -4.67
N LYS A 16 -43.97 -53.10 -4.41
CA LYS A 16 -44.33 -53.55 -3.06
C LYS A 16 -43.09 -53.70 -2.17
N ARG A 17 -42.04 -54.39 -2.65
CA ARG A 17 -40.77 -54.50 -1.91
C ARG A 17 -40.13 -53.15 -1.60
N ASN A 18 -40.13 -52.22 -2.56
CA ASN A 18 -39.57 -50.89 -2.34
C ASN A 18 -40.38 -50.11 -1.29
N SER A 19 -41.71 -50.25 -1.28
CA SER A 19 -42.57 -49.63 -0.27
C SER A 19 -42.29 -50.20 1.12
N GLU A 20 -42.18 -51.53 1.24
CA GLU A 20 -41.82 -52.23 2.48
C GLU A 20 -40.43 -51.82 2.99
N LEU A 21 -39.44 -51.70 2.09
CA LEU A 21 -38.09 -51.25 2.43
C LEU A 21 -38.08 -49.80 2.93
N GLU A 22 -38.84 -48.90 2.31
CA GLU A 22 -38.97 -47.51 2.78
C GLU A 22 -39.59 -47.42 4.18
N GLU A 23 -40.58 -48.26 4.48
CA GLU A 23 -41.19 -48.35 5.81
C GLU A 23 -40.18 -48.89 6.84
N GLN A 24 -39.45 -49.96 6.52
CA GLN A 24 -38.38 -50.48 7.38
C GLN A 24 -37.29 -49.43 7.65
N VAL A 25 -36.89 -48.65 6.65
CA VAL A 25 -35.91 -47.56 6.84
C VAL A 25 -36.47 -46.47 7.75
N LYS A 26 -37.76 -46.11 7.66
CA LYS A 26 -38.39 -45.14 8.56
C LYS A 26 -38.44 -45.66 10.00
N GLU A 27 -38.76 -46.93 10.20
CA GLU A 27 -38.79 -47.55 11.53
C GLU A 27 -37.39 -47.65 12.13
N LEU A 28 -36.40 -48.09 11.36
CA LEU A 28 -35.01 -48.13 11.80
C LEU A 28 -34.48 -46.74 12.16
N LYS A 29 -34.86 -45.68 11.43
CA LYS A 29 -34.54 -44.30 11.79
C LYS A 29 -35.15 -43.90 13.13
N LYS A 30 -36.45 -44.15 13.34
CA LYS A 30 -37.13 -43.88 14.62
C LYS A 30 -36.49 -44.63 15.78
N LEU A 31 -36.13 -45.89 15.57
CA LEU A 31 -35.49 -46.73 16.58
C LEU A 31 -34.08 -46.23 16.90
N ASN A 32 -33.31 -45.83 15.89
CA ASN A 32 -31.98 -45.24 16.08
C ASN A 32 -32.05 -43.89 16.81
N ASP A 33 -33.01 -43.03 16.47
CA ASP A 33 -33.23 -41.76 17.18
C ASP A 33 -33.66 -41.99 18.63
N SER A 34 -34.48 -43.01 18.88
CA SER A 34 -34.88 -43.42 20.25
C SER A 34 -33.70 -43.97 21.05
N LEU A 35 -32.84 -44.79 20.42
CA LEU A 35 -31.61 -45.31 21.04
C LEU A 35 -30.61 -44.18 21.36
N LYS A 36 -30.47 -43.19 20.47
CA LYS A 36 -29.63 -42.00 20.72
C LYS A 36 -30.12 -41.18 21.91
N GLN A 37 -31.44 -41.03 22.07
CA GLN A 37 -32.03 -40.38 23.25
C GLN A 37 -31.89 -41.24 24.53
N GLY A 38 -31.86 -42.56 24.39
CA GLY A 38 -31.73 -43.51 25.49
C GLY A 38 -30.29 -43.71 26.01
N ALA A 39 -29.28 -43.49 25.16
CA ALA A 39 -27.87 -43.62 25.51
C ALA A 39 -27.39 -42.48 26.44
N LYS A 40 -27.60 -42.66 27.74
CA LYS A 40 -27.21 -41.70 28.80
C LYS A 40 -26.02 -42.22 29.60
N VAL A 41 -25.09 -41.33 29.94
CA VAL A 41 -24.04 -41.63 30.92
C VAL A 41 -24.51 -41.23 32.29
N ILE A 42 -24.33 -42.12 33.26
CA ILE A 42 -24.53 -41.86 34.67
C ILE A 42 -23.19 -41.39 35.24
N LEU A 43 -23.10 -40.11 35.56
CA LEU A 43 -21.96 -39.58 36.31
C LEU A 43 -22.29 -39.70 37.79
N ARG A 44 -21.70 -40.71 38.45
CA ARG A 44 -21.79 -40.92 39.89
C ARG A 44 -20.67 -40.16 40.58
N LYS A 45 -21.03 -39.21 41.44
CA LYS A 45 -20.11 -38.55 42.34
C LYS A 45 -20.38 -39.05 43.75
N GLU A 46 -19.36 -39.66 44.36
CA GLU A 46 -19.43 -40.14 45.72
C GLU A 46 -18.48 -39.33 46.60
N THR A 47 -18.99 -38.85 47.73
CA THR A 47 -18.16 -38.26 48.79
C THR A 47 -17.97 -39.31 49.88
N VAL A 48 -16.71 -39.62 50.17
CA VAL A 48 -16.33 -40.67 51.10
C VAL A 48 -15.55 -40.04 52.25
N VAL A 49 -15.90 -40.41 53.48
CA VAL A 49 -15.12 -40.10 54.67
C VAL A 49 -14.43 -41.36 55.15
N GLU A 50 -13.12 -41.26 55.31
CA GLU A 50 -12.28 -42.32 55.84
C GLU A 50 -12.20 -42.16 57.37
N VAL A 51 -12.67 -43.16 58.11
CA VAL A 51 -12.63 -43.16 59.57
C VAL A 51 -11.71 -44.26 60.06
N ASN A 52 -10.76 -43.90 60.93
CA ASN A 52 -9.92 -44.84 61.65
C ASN A 52 -10.73 -45.43 62.81
N VAL A 53 -11.15 -46.69 62.68
CA VAL A 53 -11.89 -47.37 63.74
C VAL A 53 -10.95 -48.34 64.45
N PRO A 54 -10.64 -48.15 65.74
CA PRO A 54 -9.86 -49.13 66.49
C PRO A 54 -10.68 -50.42 66.67
N ARG A 55 -10.14 -51.57 66.26
CA ARG A 55 -10.79 -52.87 66.50
C ARG A 55 -10.81 -53.19 68.01
N PRO A 56 -11.92 -53.73 68.55
CA PRO A 56 -11.91 -54.31 69.89
C PRO A 56 -10.98 -55.53 69.91
N ARG A 57 -9.89 -55.46 70.68
CA ARG A 57 -8.97 -56.60 70.89
C ARG A 57 -9.66 -57.63 71.80
N TYR A 58 -10.27 -58.65 71.23
CA TYR A 58 -10.65 -59.87 71.95
C TYR A 58 -9.55 -60.92 71.76
N GLY A 59 -8.57 -60.95 72.66
CA GLY A 59 -7.51 -61.98 72.65
C GLY A 59 -6.30 -61.63 73.52
N ARG A 60 -5.81 -62.64 74.26
CA ARG A 60 -4.73 -62.65 75.26
C ARG A 60 -3.44 -61.98 74.75
N PHE A 61 -2.86 -61.14 75.60
CA PHE A 61 -1.67 -60.32 75.33
C PHE A 61 -0.41 -61.19 75.16
N GLU A 62 0.18 -61.20 73.95
CA GLU A 62 1.58 -61.60 73.73
C GLU A 62 2.42 -60.34 73.45
N PRO A 63 3.48 -60.06 74.22
CA PRO A 63 4.30 -58.87 74.02
C PRO A 63 5.33 -59.10 72.90
N GLY A 64 5.21 -58.35 71.80
CA GLY A 64 6.23 -58.33 70.73
C GLY A 64 5.75 -58.01 69.31
N PHE A 65 4.45 -57.86 69.06
CA PHE A 65 3.93 -57.57 67.71
C PHE A 65 3.32 -56.15 67.65
N ASP A 66 4.17 -55.15 67.39
CA ASP A 66 3.73 -53.84 66.89
C ASP A 66 3.58 -53.93 65.37
N MET A 67 2.37 -54.22 64.92
CA MET A 67 1.92 -53.94 63.55
C MET A 67 0.93 -52.79 63.63
N GLU A 68 1.43 -51.57 63.49
CA GLU A 68 0.65 -50.37 63.22
C GLU A 68 0.07 -50.43 61.80
N GLU A 69 -1.09 -51.07 61.64
CA GLU A 69 -2.02 -50.69 60.57
C GLU A 69 -3.38 -50.43 61.21
N LYS A 70 -3.70 -49.14 61.40
CA LYS A 70 -5.04 -48.71 61.78
C LYS A 70 -5.97 -49.09 60.62
N PRO A 71 -6.97 -49.98 60.81
CA PRO A 71 -7.89 -50.30 59.73
C PRO A 71 -8.74 -49.07 59.43
N THR A 72 -8.50 -48.43 58.29
CA THR A 72 -9.33 -47.36 57.75
C THR A 72 -10.61 -47.96 57.20
N THR A 73 -11.75 -47.54 57.75
CA THR A 73 -13.06 -47.93 57.21
C THR A 73 -13.58 -46.77 56.37
N ARG A 74 -13.87 -47.03 55.09
CA ARG A 74 -14.47 -46.07 54.18
C ARG A 74 -15.98 -46.03 54.38
N ARG A 75 -16.54 -44.86 54.67
CA ARG A 75 -17.99 -44.64 54.73
C ARG A 75 -18.41 -43.57 53.74
N THR A 76 -19.22 -43.94 52.75
CA THR A 76 -19.84 -42.99 51.82
C THR A 76 -20.90 -42.18 52.57
N ILE A 77 -20.86 -40.85 52.46
CA ILE A 77 -21.77 -39.93 53.17
C ILE A 77 -22.87 -39.44 52.23
N GLU A 78 -22.48 -38.97 51.04
CA GLU A 78 -23.41 -38.49 50.03
C GLU A 78 -22.99 -39.03 48.66
N SER A 79 -23.96 -39.56 47.93
CA SER A 79 -23.84 -39.89 46.51
C SER A 79 -24.82 -39.04 45.72
N SER A 80 -24.34 -38.45 44.63
CA SER A 80 -25.19 -37.76 43.66
C SER A 80 -24.94 -38.34 42.28
N GLU A 81 -26.01 -38.74 41.61
CA GLU A 81 -25.97 -39.16 40.22
C GLU A 81 -26.50 -38.03 39.33
N SER A 82 -25.78 -37.73 38.25
CA SER A 82 -26.25 -36.79 37.23
C SER A 82 -26.24 -37.46 35.88
N TYR A 83 -27.24 -37.13 35.07
CA TYR A 83 -27.42 -37.69 33.72
C TYR A 83 -27.02 -36.66 32.69
N VAL A 84 -26.12 -37.06 31.79
CA VAL A 84 -25.74 -36.23 30.64
C VAL A 84 -26.05 -37.01 29.37
N ASN A 85 -26.83 -36.40 28.49
CA ASN A 85 -27.08 -36.93 27.15
C ASN A 85 -25.89 -36.58 26.26
N PHE A 86 -25.27 -37.60 25.65
CA PHE A 86 -24.15 -37.40 24.73
C PHE A 86 -24.52 -36.54 23.53
N GLU A 87 -25.76 -36.64 23.05
CA GLU A 87 -26.20 -35.88 21.89
C GLU A 87 -26.26 -34.37 22.19
N ASP A 88 -26.66 -34.00 23.41
CA ASP A 88 -26.69 -32.59 23.84
C ASP A 88 -25.27 -32.03 23.98
N VAL A 89 -24.32 -32.83 24.47
CA VAL A 89 -22.90 -32.45 24.54
C VAL A 89 -22.31 -32.32 23.14
N ARG A 90 -22.56 -33.30 22.27
CA ARG A 90 -22.13 -33.30 20.86
C ARG A 90 -22.62 -32.04 20.15
N LEU A 91 -23.92 -31.72 20.28
CA LEU A 91 -24.52 -30.56 19.67
C LEU A 91 -23.96 -29.24 20.22
N LYS A 92 -23.75 -29.14 21.54
CA LYS A 92 -23.11 -27.95 22.15
C LYS A 92 -21.69 -27.74 21.65
N VAL A 93 -20.90 -28.80 21.55
CA VAL A 93 -19.52 -28.74 21.03
C VAL A 93 -19.54 -28.35 19.56
N GLU A 94 -20.39 -28.96 18.74
CA GLU A 94 -20.52 -28.65 17.32
C GLU A 94 -20.89 -27.17 17.08
N ASN A 95 -21.87 -26.67 17.85
CA ASN A 95 -22.25 -25.25 17.79
C ASN A 95 -21.12 -24.32 18.25
N ALA A 96 -20.39 -24.67 19.32
CA ALA A 96 -19.25 -23.90 19.79
C ALA A 96 -18.13 -23.85 18.74
N MET A 97 -17.85 -24.97 18.08
CA MET A 97 -16.87 -25.04 16.99
C MET A 97 -17.30 -24.19 15.80
N GLN A 98 -18.57 -24.27 15.38
CA GLN A 98 -19.07 -23.45 14.29
C GLN A 98 -19.00 -21.95 14.62
N ASN A 99 -19.29 -21.56 15.86
CA ASN A 99 -19.19 -20.17 16.30
C ASN A 99 -17.75 -19.68 16.32
N GLU A 100 -16.81 -20.50 16.79
CA GLU A 100 -15.39 -20.16 16.81
C GLU A 100 -14.84 -20.00 15.38
N VAL A 101 -15.21 -20.89 14.45
CA VAL A 101 -14.85 -20.76 13.03
C VAL A 101 -15.40 -19.47 12.44
N LYS A 102 -16.68 -19.14 12.68
CA LYS A 102 -17.29 -17.88 12.21
C LYS A 102 -16.58 -16.66 12.77
N ARG A 103 -16.25 -16.68 14.06
CA ARG A 103 -15.50 -15.61 14.73
C ARG A 103 -14.11 -15.44 14.13
N SER A 104 -13.37 -16.54 13.96
CA SER A 104 -12.03 -16.53 13.36
C SER A 104 -12.03 -15.99 11.92
N ILE A 105 -13.05 -16.36 11.12
CA ILE A 105 -13.21 -15.81 9.76
C ILE A 105 -13.49 -14.31 9.82
N TYR A 106 -14.39 -13.88 10.70
CA TYR A 106 -14.73 -12.47 10.85
C TYR A 106 -13.53 -11.62 11.28
N ASP A 107 -12.76 -12.07 12.27
CA ASP A 107 -11.58 -11.38 12.78
C ASP A 107 -10.53 -11.24 11.65
N ARG A 108 -10.28 -12.33 10.91
CA ARG A 108 -9.38 -12.33 9.75
C ARG A 108 -9.84 -11.37 8.65
N ASP A 109 -11.13 -11.34 8.35
CA ASP A 109 -11.68 -10.43 7.34
C ASP A 109 -11.58 -8.96 7.78
N CYS A 110 -11.78 -8.68 9.07
CA CYS A 110 -11.60 -7.35 9.63
C CYS A 110 -10.13 -6.89 9.55
N GLU A 111 -9.19 -7.76 9.94
CA GLU A 111 -7.76 -7.48 9.81
C GLU A 111 -7.38 -7.25 8.35
N ARG A 112 -7.82 -8.12 7.44
CA ARG A 112 -7.55 -7.98 6.00
C ARG A 112 -8.06 -6.64 5.45
N ARG A 113 -9.24 -6.18 5.87
CA ARG A 113 -9.78 -4.86 5.49
C ARG A 113 -8.95 -3.73 6.07
N ALA A 114 -8.59 -3.80 7.36
CA ALA A 114 -7.74 -2.80 7.99
C ALA A 114 -6.39 -2.65 7.27
N TYR A 115 -5.74 -3.77 6.94
CA TYR A 115 -4.50 -3.76 6.15
C TYR A 115 -4.69 -3.15 4.77
N ALA A 116 -5.78 -3.48 4.06
CA ALA A 116 -6.07 -2.91 2.76
C ALA A 116 -6.30 -1.39 2.84
N ASP A 117 -7.02 -0.92 3.86
CA ASP A 117 -7.29 0.50 4.08
C ASP A 117 -6.01 1.28 4.42
N GLU A 118 -5.15 0.73 5.27
CA GLU A 118 -3.84 1.33 5.58
C GLU A 118 -2.95 1.40 4.35
N LYS A 119 -2.89 0.32 3.57
CA LYS A 119 -2.15 0.28 2.30
C LYS A 119 -2.67 1.35 1.35
N ASN A 120 -3.98 1.45 1.14
CA ASN A 120 -4.58 2.45 0.25
C ASN A 120 -4.29 3.89 0.73
N LYS A 121 -4.32 4.14 2.04
CA LYS A 121 -3.93 5.44 2.61
C LYS A 121 -2.46 5.76 2.33
N LEU A 122 -1.57 4.78 2.47
CA LEU A 122 -0.14 4.95 2.21
C LEU A 122 0.12 5.22 0.72
N ASP A 123 -0.49 4.43 -0.16
CA ASP A 123 -0.41 4.59 -1.61
C ASP A 123 -0.95 5.96 -2.04
N GLY A 124 -2.07 6.40 -1.45
CA GLY A 124 -2.63 7.73 -1.67
C GLY A 124 -1.66 8.85 -1.27
N LYS A 125 -1.04 8.76 -0.08
CA LYS A 125 -0.03 9.73 0.38
C LYS A 125 1.19 9.77 -0.52
N TYR A 126 1.73 8.60 -0.89
CA TYR A 126 2.89 8.49 -1.75
C TYR A 126 2.63 9.10 -3.13
N ASN A 127 1.49 8.77 -3.75
CA ASN A 127 1.11 9.32 -5.04
C ASN A 127 0.86 10.83 -4.98
N GLY A 128 0.25 11.33 -3.90
CA GLY A 128 0.08 12.77 -3.66
C GLY A 128 1.43 13.49 -3.58
N MET A 129 2.35 12.99 -2.75
CA MET A 129 3.68 13.56 -2.59
C MET A 129 4.48 13.54 -3.90
N LYS A 130 4.37 12.45 -4.68
CA LYS A 130 5.00 12.33 -6.00
C LYS A 130 4.45 13.37 -6.98
N ALA A 131 3.13 13.60 -7.00
CA ALA A 131 2.50 14.58 -7.86
C ALA A 131 2.88 16.01 -7.49
N ASP A 132 2.90 16.33 -6.19
CA ASP A 132 3.31 17.64 -5.70
C ASP A 132 4.78 17.93 -6.01
N LEU A 133 5.66 16.94 -5.77
CA LEU A 133 7.07 17.06 -6.11
C LEU A 133 7.26 17.34 -7.61
N LYS A 134 6.55 16.61 -8.48
CA LYS A 134 6.59 16.84 -9.93
C LYS A 134 6.20 18.29 -10.28
N LYS A 135 5.08 18.79 -9.72
CA LYS A 135 4.64 20.18 -9.94
C LYS A 135 5.67 21.20 -9.48
N THR A 136 6.33 20.96 -8.35
CA THR A 136 7.36 21.90 -7.85
C THR A 136 8.59 21.96 -8.77
N TYR A 137 9.01 20.83 -9.33
CA TYR A 137 10.11 20.80 -10.29
C TYR A 137 9.73 21.45 -11.62
N GLU A 138 8.55 21.13 -12.17
CA GLU A 138 8.04 21.76 -13.40
C GLU A 138 7.94 23.29 -13.24
N LYS A 139 7.54 23.79 -12.05
CA LYS A 139 7.52 25.22 -11.77
C LYS A 139 8.93 25.81 -11.73
N LYS A 140 9.86 25.18 -11.00
CA LYS A 140 11.26 25.66 -10.91
C LYS A 140 11.94 25.69 -12.27
N GLU A 141 11.67 24.72 -13.13
CA GLU A 141 12.19 24.67 -14.49
C GLU A 141 11.70 25.86 -15.32
N LYS A 142 10.39 26.15 -15.29
CA LYS A 142 9.81 27.31 -15.97
C LYS A 142 10.33 28.64 -15.42
N ASP A 143 10.46 28.76 -14.10
CA ASP A 143 10.97 29.97 -13.46
C ASP A 143 12.43 30.21 -13.88
N LEU A 144 13.26 29.15 -13.95
CA LEU A 144 14.64 29.24 -14.44
C LEU A 144 14.69 29.63 -15.92
N GLU A 145 13.87 28.99 -16.77
CA GLU A 145 13.82 29.29 -18.20
C GLU A 145 13.45 30.75 -18.45
N ALA A 146 12.45 31.28 -17.74
CA ALA A 146 12.06 32.68 -17.82
C ALA A 146 13.21 33.62 -17.45
N VAL A 147 13.93 33.33 -16.35
CA VAL A 147 15.10 34.14 -15.92
C VAL A 147 16.21 34.12 -16.96
N TYR A 148 16.46 32.99 -17.62
CA TYR A 148 17.46 32.90 -18.69
C TYR A 148 17.04 33.68 -19.94
N GLN A 149 15.77 33.57 -20.35
CA GLN A 149 15.25 34.31 -21.50
C GLN A 149 15.29 35.82 -21.28
N ASP A 150 14.93 36.30 -20.09
CA ASP A 150 15.01 37.71 -19.75
C ASP A 150 16.47 38.21 -19.79
N LYS A 151 17.42 37.45 -19.21
CA LYS A 151 18.84 37.79 -19.28
C LYS A 151 19.38 37.81 -20.70
N GLU A 152 18.96 36.87 -21.54
CA GLU A 152 19.38 36.84 -22.94
C GLU A 152 18.84 38.05 -23.71
N ARG A 153 17.57 38.43 -23.47
CA ARG A 153 16.96 39.64 -24.06
C ARG A 153 17.72 40.90 -23.63
N ASP A 154 18.00 41.05 -22.34
CA ASP A 154 18.72 42.20 -21.80
C ASP A 154 20.13 42.32 -22.40
N LEU A 155 20.83 41.19 -22.56
CA LEU A 155 22.15 41.15 -23.19
C LEU A 155 22.08 41.54 -24.67
N ARG A 156 21.09 41.02 -25.41
CA ARG A 156 20.88 41.38 -26.82
C ARG A 156 20.60 42.86 -26.98
N GLU A 157 19.76 43.45 -26.13
CA GLU A 157 19.42 44.87 -26.19
C GLU A 157 20.63 45.77 -25.86
N LYS A 158 21.42 45.40 -24.85
CA LYS A 158 22.68 46.09 -24.53
C LYS A 158 23.67 46.04 -25.68
N TYR A 159 23.82 44.87 -26.29
CA TYR A 159 24.74 44.70 -27.42
C TYR A 159 24.28 45.52 -28.63
N ALA A 160 22.99 45.47 -28.97
CA ALA A 160 22.39 46.23 -30.06
C ALA A 160 22.54 47.75 -29.86
N SER A 161 22.34 48.24 -28.64
CA SER A 161 22.55 49.66 -28.29
C SER A 161 24.00 50.06 -28.47
N MET A 162 24.94 49.25 -27.96
CA MET A 162 26.38 49.53 -28.08
C MET A 162 26.83 49.56 -29.55
N THR A 163 26.39 48.60 -30.36
CA THR A 163 26.70 48.57 -31.79
C THR A 163 26.08 49.76 -32.53
N GLY A 164 24.83 50.12 -32.21
CA GLY A 164 24.16 51.27 -32.81
C GLY A 164 24.84 52.59 -32.48
N GLU A 165 25.29 52.78 -31.23
CA GLU A 165 26.08 53.96 -30.85
C GLU A 165 27.42 54.04 -31.57
N PHE A 166 28.10 52.90 -31.70
CA PHE A 166 29.38 52.82 -32.40
C PHE A 166 29.22 53.17 -33.89
N GLU A 167 28.22 52.58 -34.55
CA GLU A 167 27.90 52.87 -35.94
C GLU A 167 27.49 54.33 -36.15
N ALA A 168 26.67 54.88 -35.24
CA ALA A 168 26.29 56.29 -35.28
C ALA A 168 27.51 57.22 -35.13
N LYS A 169 28.45 56.91 -34.23
CA LYS A 169 29.70 57.67 -34.09
C LYS A 169 30.57 57.55 -35.34
N ARG A 170 30.72 56.33 -35.88
CA ARG A 170 31.46 56.07 -37.12
C ARG A 170 30.89 56.91 -38.28
N LEU A 171 29.57 56.89 -38.48
CA LEU A 171 28.88 57.71 -39.49
C LEU A 171 29.06 59.20 -39.28
N ARG A 172 28.97 59.69 -38.03
CA ARG A 172 29.22 61.11 -37.71
C ARG A 172 30.63 61.55 -38.07
N ILE A 173 31.63 60.70 -37.85
CA ILE A 173 33.02 60.97 -38.24
C ILE A 173 33.13 60.96 -39.76
N LEU A 174 32.59 59.93 -40.42
CA LEU A 174 32.63 59.77 -41.87
C LEU A 174 32.02 60.98 -42.60
N ASN A 175 30.89 61.49 -42.10
CA ASN A 175 30.22 62.67 -42.65
C ASN A 175 31.02 63.98 -42.50
N LYS A 176 31.98 64.04 -41.57
CA LYS A 176 32.87 65.21 -41.41
C LYS A 176 34.09 65.16 -42.32
N LEU A 177 34.51 63.98 -42.78
CA LEU A 177 35.70 63.81 -43.61
C LEU A 177 35.71 64.68 -44.89
N PRO A 178 34.60 64.81 -45.65
CA PRO A 178 34.60 65.65 -46.84
C PRO A 178 34.91 67.12 -46.55
N LYS A 179 34.35 67.66 -45.46
CA LYS A 179 34.58 69.06 -45.05
C LYS A 179 36.03 69.27 -44.60
N ILE A 180 36.61 68.30 -43.90
CA ILE A 180 38.02 68.32 -43.51
C ILE A 180 38.92 68.28 -44.76
N ALA A 181 38.59 67.44 -45.73
CA ALA A 181 39.30 67.37 -47.00
C ALA A 181 39.27 68.72 -47.73
N THR A 182 38.10 69.36 -47.84
CA THR A 182 38.00 70.69 -48.48
C THR A 182 38.85 71.73 -47.77
N MET A 183 38.78 71.80 -46.43
CA MET A 183 39.59 72.75 -45.64
C MET A 183 41.09 72.51 -45.80
N ALA A 184 41.53 71.24 -45.84
CA ALA A 184 42.92 70.89 -46.05
C ALA A 184 43.40 71.23 -47.48
N THR A 185 42.52 71.09 -48.47
CA THR A 185 42.80 71.48 -49.87
C THR A 185 42.97 72.99 -49.98
N ASP A 186 42.05 73.76 -49.40
CA ASP A 186 42.12 75.22 -49.37
C ASP A 186 43.39 75.70 -48.66
N LEU A 187 43.71 75.14 -47.49
CA LEU A 187 44.92 75.45 -46.72
C LEU A 187 46.20 75.14 -47.52
N ARG A 188 46.26 73.97 -48.17
CA ARG A 188 47.40 73.60 -49.02
C ARG A 188 47.61 74.60 -50.15
N ASP A 189 46.52 75.01 -50.79
CA ASP A 189 46.55 75.93 -51.92
C ASP A 189 46.96 77.36 -51.48
N GLU A 190 46.56 77.79 -50.28
CA GLU A 190 47.05 79.02 -49.64
C GLU A 190 48.56 78.94 -49.30
N LEU A 191 49.01 77.86 -48.66
CA LEU A 191 50.41 77.66 -48.29
C LEU A 191 51.34 77.62 -49.51
N ASN A 192 50.84 77.15 -50.66
CA ASN A 192 51.57 77.15 -51.93
C ASN A 192 51.73 78.53 -52.58
N LYS A 193 50.88 79.50 -52.21
CA LYS A 193 50.96 80.90 -52.67
C LYS A 193 51.94 81.75 -51.85
N CYS A 194 52.37 81.30 -50.68
CA CYS A 194 53.34 82.01 -49.85
C CYS A 194 54.72 82.13 -50.52
N PHE A 195 55.41 83.25 -50.28
CA PHE A 195 56.75 83.51 -50.82
C PHE A 195 57.79 82.47 -50.34
N PHE A 196 57.73 82.10 -49.05
CA PHE A 196 58.45 80.95 -48.51
C PHE A 196 57.50 79.77 -48.38
N LYS A 197 57.76 78.68 -49.10
CA LYS A 197 56.91 77.48 -49.11
C LYS A 197 57.22 76.57 -47.91
N PRO A 198 56.32 76.43 -46.93
CA PRO A 198 56.56 75.57 -45.77
C PRO A 198 56.31 74.10 -46.14
N LYS A 199 57.35 73.41 -46.62
CA LYS A 199 57.27 72.02 -47.15
C LYS A 199 56.58 71.03 -46.20
N LEU A 200 56.83 71.13 -44.89
CA LEU A 200 56.24 70.23 -43.89
C LEU A 200 54.73 70.45 -43.71
N ALA A 201 54.28 71.72 -43.69
CA ALA A 201 52.86 72.04 -43.57
C ALA A 201 52.07 71.64 -44.82
N ILE A 202 52.66 71.82 -46.00
CA ILE A 202 52.08 71.37 -47.27
C ILE A 202 51.97 69.83 -47.31
N LYS A 203 53.00 69.12 -46.82
CA LYS A 203 52.97 67.65 -46.71
C LYS A 203 51.86 67.19 -45.76
N LEU A 204 51.76 67.80 -44.59
CA LEU A 204 50.69 67.50 -43.63
C LEU A 204 49.30 67.72 -44.22
N ALA A 205 49.10 68.79 -44.98
CA ALA A 205 47.83 69.05 -45.65
C ALA A 205 47.49 67.97 -46.70
N ASN A 206 48.48 67.52 -47.48
CA ASN A 206 48.30 66.39 -48.42
C ASN A 206 47.99 65.07 -47.68
N ASP A 207 48.69 64.78 -46.58
CA ASP A 207 48.46 63.55 -45.79
C ASP A 207 47.02 63.53 -45.23
N ILE A 208 46.49 64.69 -44.80
CA ILE A 208 45.09 64.83 -44.33
C ILE A 208 44.09 64.63 -45.47
N ILE A 209 44.36 65.18 -46.66
CA ILE A 209 43.52 65.00 -47.86
C ILE A 209 43.45 63.51 -48.24
N ASP A 210 44.61 62.85 -48.33
CA ASP A 210 44.70 61.44 -48.71
C ASP A 210 44.00 60.54 -47.70
N PHE A 211 44.13 60.82 -46.41
CA PHE A 211 43.43 60.09 -45.35
C PHE A 211 41.91 60.31 -45.39
N SER A 212 41.45 61.50 -45.75
CA SER A 212 40.02 61.85 -45.76
C SER A 212 39.28 61.36 -47.01
N ILE A 213 39.99 61.09 -48.10
CA ILE A 213 39.43 60.62 -49.38
C ILE A 213 39.51 59.09 -49.52
N LYS A 214 40.42 58.42 -48.78
CA LYS A 214 40.50 56.96 -48.74
C LYS A 214 39.16 56.36 -48.28
N LYS A 215 38.42 55.79 -49.24
CA LYS A 215 37.32 54.88 -48.99
C LYS A 215 37.91 53.51 -48.65
N GLU A 216 37.64 53.02 -47.44
CA GLU A 216 37.66 51.58 -47.15
C GLU A 216 36.38 50.93 -47.69
#